data_AF-A0A956E593-F1
#
_entry.id   AF-A0A956E593-F1
#
_cell.length_a   1.000
_cell.length_b   1.000
_cell.length_c   1.000
_cell.angle_alpha   90.00
_cell.angle_beta   90.00
_cell.angle_gamma   90.00
#
_symmetry.space_group_name_H-M   'P 1'
#
loop_
_entity.id
_entity.type
_entity.pdbx_description
1 polymer ?
#
loop_
_entity_poly.entity_id
_entity_poly.type
_entity_poly.pdbx_seq_one_letter_code
_entity_poly.pdbx_strand_id
1 'polypeptide(L)'
;MSAFELKESMARAQQRLEREPQVKLKSRRDQGHSRLAPEIERRIAAHLLVRDKPSLSALHRKLTLFCRRHDLPPPSRATLYNAIQRVELPEVQTADLPEAVRASLYNLGKASRVPADRVVFYAFNHGAPRALSYAAGLPWLWLSRAAQLPGWRPKSLALLNAVMAYRGIS
;
A
#
# COMPACT_ATOMS: atom_id res chain seq x y z
N MET A 1 -32.21 14.09 -32.92
CA MET A 1 -30.81 14.25 -32.46
C MET A 1 -30.46 13.06 -31.57
N SER A 2 -30.20 11.90 -32.16
CA SER A 2 -30.27 10.63 -31.44
C SER A 2 -29.53 9.52 -32.20
N ALA A 3 -28.84 8.66 -31.46
CA ALA A 3 -28.16 7.42 -31.84
C ALA A 3 -26.90 7.48 -32.75
N PHE A 4 -26.78 8.43 -33.68
CA PHE A 4 -25.65 8.43 -34.62
C PHE A 4 -24.31 8.87 -33.99
N GLU A 5 -24.32 9.84 -33.07
CA GLU A 5 -23.09 10.35 -32.42
C GLU A 5 -22.47 9.36 -31.42
N LEU A 6 -23.27 8.47 -30.82
CA LEU A 6 -22.80 7.55 -29.79
C LEU A 6 -21.98 6.40 -30.38
N LYS A 7 -22.40 5.86 -31.53
CA LYS A 7 -21.67 4.79 -32.23
C LYS A 7 -20.31 5.27 -32.73
N GLU A 8 -20.23 6.50 -33.25
CA GLU A 8 -18.96 7.07 -33.68
C GLU A 8 -18.04 7.40 -32.50
N SER A 9 -18.59 7.87 -31.39
CA SER A 9 -17.81 8.11 -30.17
C SER A 9 -17.24 6.80 -29.61
N MET A 10 -18.02 5.71 -29.63
CA MET A 10 -17.55 4.39 -29.22
C MET A 10 -16.51 3.80 -30.17
N ALA A 11 -16.70 3.94 -31.50
CA ALA A 11 -15.72 3.49 -32.48
C ALA A 11 -14.37 4.22 -32.33
N ARG A 12 -14.40 5.52 -32.04
CA ARG A 12 -13.19 6.31 -31.74
C ARG A 12 -12.53 5.92 -30.42
N ALA A 13 -13.31 5.54 -29.41
CA ALA A 13 -12.77 5.02 -28.15
C ALA A 13 -12.13 3.62 -28.32
N GLN A 14 -12.76 2.76 -29.11
CA GLN A 14 -12.23 1.42 -29.46
C GLN A 14 -10.90 1.53 -30.23
N GLN A 15 -10.82 2.44 -31.22
CA GLN A 15 -9.58 2.69 -31.95
C GLN A 15 -8.43 3.24 -31.08
N ARG A 16 -8.73 3.93 -29.97
CA ARG A 16 -7.70 4.39 -29.02
C ARG A 16 -7.16 3.25 -28.17
N LEU A 17 -8.02 2.32 -27.76
CA LEU A 17 -7.62 1.09 -27.06
C LEU A 17 -6.76 0.18 -27.94
N GLU A 18 -7.06 0.10 -29.24
CA GLU A 18 -6.32 -0.73 -30.20
C GLU A 18 -4.99 -0.11 -30.65
N ARG A 19 -4.83 1.22 -30.52
CA ARG A 19 -3.63 1.96 -30.95
C ARG A 19 -2.66 2.33 -29.82
N GLU A 20 -2.85 1.85 -28.59
CA GLU A 20 -1.80 2.02 -27.58
C GLU A 20 -0.53 1.30 -28.05
N PRO A 21 0.56 2.02 -28.38
CA PRO A 21 1.83 1.35 -28.56
C PRO A 21 2.15 0.75 -27.20
N GLN A 22 2.36 -0.56 -27.17
CA GLN A 22 3.04 -1.22 -26.07
C GLN A 22 4.41 -0.55 -25.93
N VAL A 23 4.47 0.54 -25.16
CA VAL A 23 5.70 0.97 -24.51
C VAL A 23 5.95 -0.15 -23.52
N LYS A 24 6.57 -1.22 -24.02
CA LYS A 24 7.31 -2.17 -23.21
C LYS A 24 8.41 -1.34 -22.57
N LEU A 25 8.07 -0.64 -21.50
CA LEU A 25 9.01 -0.33 -20.45
C LEU A 25 9.64 -1.69 -20.17
N LYS A 26 10.90 -1.83 -20.59
CA LYS A 26 11.75 -2.98 -20.30
C LYS A 26 11.69 -3.10 -18.78
N SER A 27 10.77 -3.92 -18.29
CA SER A 27 10.65 -4.27 -16.89
C SER A 27 12.01 -4.85 -16.57
N ARG A 28 12.81 -4.10 -15.80
CA ARG A 28 14.07 -4.60 -15.27
C ARG A 28 13.68 -5.87 -14.53
N ARG A 29 14.12 -7.02 -15.05
CA ARG A 29 13.95 -8.37 -14.46
C ARG A 29 14.76 -8.54 -13.17
N ASP A 30 14.79 -7.49 -12.35
CA ASP A 30 15.31 -7.49 -10.98
C ASP A 30 14.15 -7.43 -9.98
N GLN A 31 13.03 -8.10 -10.28
CA GLN A 31 12.23 -8.69 -9.20
C GLN A 31 13.01 -9.91 -8.67
N GLY A 32 14.22 -9.63 -8.18
CA GLY A 32 15.09 -10.64 -7.59
C GLY A 32 14.36 -11.23 -6.41
N HIS A 33 14.16 -12.54 -6.46
CA HIS A 33 13.72 -13.29 -5.29
C HIS A 33 14.62 -12.91 -4.12
N SER A 34 14.01 -12.74 -2.96
CA SER A 34 14.73 -12.31 -1.78
C SER A 34 15.88 -13.26 -1.50
N ARG A 35 17.10 -12.73 -1.43
CA ARG A 35 18.26 -13.47 -0.92
C ARG A 35 18.27 -13.54 0.60
N LEU A 36 17.21 -13.06 1.25
CA LEU A 36 17.06 -13.13 2.71
C LEU A 36 16.50 -14.48 3.10
N ALA A 37 17.00 -15.02 4.21
CA ALA A 37 16.40 -16.19 4.84
C ALA A 37 14.93 -15.86 5.23
N PRO A 38 13.98 -16.80 5.01
CA PRO A 38 12.56 -16.59 5.33
C PRO A 38 12.28 -16.14 6.78
N GLU A 39 13.12 -16.54 7.73
CA GLU A 39 13.06 -16.14 9.14
C GLU A 39 13.30 -14.63 9.30
N ILE A 40 14.22 -14.08 8.52
CA ILE A 40 14.54 -12.65 8.52
C ILE A 40 13.37 -11.88 7.92
N GLU A 41 12.77 -12.37 6.85
CA GLU A 41 11.61 -11.73 6.21
C GLU A 41 10.40 -11.67 7.13
N ARG A 42 10.08 -12.79 7.80
CA ARG A 42 9.01 -12.85 8.80
C ARG A 42 9.24 -11.85 9.94
N ARG A 43 10.47 -11.72 10.43
CA ARG A 43 10.83 -10.72 11.46
C ARG A 43 10.75 -9.29 10.96
N ILE A 44 11.18 -9.03 9.72
CA ILE A 44 11.03 -7.72 9.09
C ILE A 44 9.55 -7.36 9.03
N ALA A 45 8.69 -8.24 8.50
CA ALA A 45 7.24 -7.99 8.43
C ALA A 45 6.64 -7.71 9.82
N ALA A 46 6.96 -8.54 10.83
CA ALA A 46 6.47 -8.35 12.20
C ALA A 46 6.87 -7.00 12.82
N HIS A 47 8.08 -6.49 12.51
CA HIS A 47 8.54 -5.20 13.00
C HIS A 47 8.01 -4.01 12.20
N LEU A 48 7.60 -4.21 10.95
CA LEU A 48 7.10 -3.13 10.10
C LEU A 48 5.58 -2.96 10.19
N LEU A 49 4.84 -4.00 10.56
CA LEU A 49 3.37 -3.97 10.76
C LEU A 49 2.95 -3.43 12.14
N VAL A 50 3.76 -2.53 12.70
CA VAL A 50 3.43 -1.82 13.95
C VAL A 50 2.85 -0.44 13.63
N ARG A 51 2.22 0.18 14.63
CA ARG A 51 1.60 1.50 14.46
C ARG A 51 2.61 2.51 13.91
N ASP A 52 3.67 2.80 14.64
CA ASP A 52 4.61 3.87 14.30
C ASP A 52 5.81 3.38 13.50
N LYS A 53 6.40 4.26 12.70
CA LYS A 53 7.56 3.91 11.86
C LYS A 53 8.75 3.59 12.76
N PRO A 54 9.28 2.35 12.75
CA PRO A 54 10.44 2.02 13.56
C PRO A 54 11.68 2.74 13.02
N SER A 55 12.61 3.12 13.91
CA SER A 55 13.94 3.55 13.49
C SER A 55 14.61 2.42 12.69
N LEU A 56 14.92 2.68 11.41
CA LEU A 56 15.54 1.68 10.54
C LEU A 56 16.92 1.26 11.05
N SER A 57 17.64 2.17 11.72
CA SER A 57 18.92 1.84 12.36
C SER A 57 18.73 0.93 13.57
N ALA A 58 17.69 1.15 14.38
CA ALA A 58 17.36 0.26 15.48
C ALA A 58 16.88 -1.11 14.99
N LEU A 59 16.05 -1.15 13.94
CA LEU A 59 15.61 -2.39 13.30
C LEU A 59 16.79 -3.17 12.72
N HIS A 60 17.67 -2.50 11.98
CA HIS A 60 18.87 -3.10 11.41
C HIS A 60 19.76 -3.72 12.50
N ARG A 61 20.03 -2.98 13.60
CA ARG A 61 20.80 -3.50 14.74
C ARG A 61 20.16 -4.74 15.37
N LYS A 62 18.83 -4.72 15.57
CA LYS A 62 18.08 -5.88 16.09
C LYS A 62 18.20 -7.10 15.17
N LEU A 63 18.07 -6.89 13.85
CA LEU A 63 18.22 -7.96 12.86
C LEU A 63 19.65 -8.49 12.82
N THR A 64 20.67 -7.64 12.90
CA THR A 64 22.08 -8.09 12.97
C THR A 64 22.33 -8.96 14.18
N LEU A 65 21.83 -8.58 15.36
CA LEU A 65 21.96 -9.39 16.58
C LEU A 65 21.25 -10.73 16.44
N PHE A 66 20.05 -10.75 15.84
CA PHE A 66 19.34 -11.99 15.56
C PHE A 66 20.12 -12.88 14.59
N CYS A 67 20.58 -12.34 13.47
CA CYS A 67 21.31 -13.11 12.46
C CYS A 67 22.58 -13.75 13.05
N ARG A 68 23.33 -13.02 13.88
CA ARG A 68 24.51 -13.54 14.58
C ARG A 68 24.20 -14.68 15.55
N ARG A 69 23.02 -14.69 16.19
CA ARG A 69 22.63 -15.78 17.11
C ARG A 69 22.20 -17.06 16.40
N HIS A 70 21.90 -16.98 15.12
CA HIS A 70 21.37 -18.07 14.31
C HIS A 70 22.29 -18.42 13.14
N ASP A 71 23.54 -17.96 13.17
CA ASP A 71 24.56 -18.16 12.12
C ASP A 71 24.09 -17.77 10.70
N LEU A 72 23.28 -16.71 10.61
CA LEU A 72 22.79 -16.15 9.36
C LEU A 72 23.58 -14.89 8.95
N PRO A 73 23.73 -14.63 7.64
CA PRO A 73 24.35 -13.39 7.17
C PRO A 73 23.43 -12.19 7.47
N PRO A 74 23.94 -11.12 8.11
CA PRO A 74 23.11 -9.96 8.42
C PRO A 74 22.75 -9.19 7.14
N PRO A 75 21.50 -8.68 7.02
CA PRO A 75 21.11 -7.87 5.87
C PRO A 75 21.85 -6.54 5.83
N SER A 76 22.15 -6.04 4.63
CA SER A 76 22.59 -4.66 4.45
C SER A 76 21.43 -3.67 4.65
N ARG A 77 21.72 -2.38 4.85
CA ARG A 77 20.69 -1.33 4.90
C ARG A 77 19.88 -1.27 3.60
N ALA A 78 20.54 -1.34 2.44
CA ALA A 78 19.87 -1.34 1.14
C ALA A 78 18.92 -2.54 1.00
N THR A 79 19.35 -3.72 1.45
CA THR A 79 18.51 -4.92 1.48
C THR A 79 17.28 -4.73 2.35
N LEU A 80 17.42 -4.05 3.50
CA LEU A 80 16.28 -3.73 4.37
C LEU A 80 15.30 -2.76 3.69
N TYR A 81 15.77 -1.71 3.01
CA TYR A 81 14.91 -0.80 2.24
C TYR A 81 14.12 -1.53 1.15
N ASN A 82 14.79 -2.41 0.40
CA ASN A 82 14.12 -3.22 -0.62
C ASN A 82 13.15 -4.23 -0.01
N ALA A 83 13.45 -4.76 1.18
CA ALA A 83 12.55 -5.68 1.89
C ALA A 83 11.26 -4.97 2.34
N ILE A 84 11.33 -3.73 2.84
CA ILE A 84 10.14 -2.92 3.18
C ILE A 84 9.17 -2.81 2.00
N GLN A 85 9.72 -2.60 0.79
CA GLN A 85 8.93 -2.49 -0.44
C GLN A 85 8.33 -3.82 -0.92
N ARG A 86 8.69 -4.94 -0.30
CA ARG A 86 8.17 -6.28 -0.65
C ARG A 86 7.33 -6.92 0.44
N VAL A 87 7.27 -6.31 1.63
CA VAL A 87 6.37 -6.80 2.68
C VAL A 87 4.94 -6.74 2.16
N GLU A 88 4.33 -7.92 2.09
CA GLU A 88 2.92 -8.07 1.79
C GLU A 88 2.10 -7.44 2.91
N LEU A 89 1.14 -6.61 2.51
CA LEU A 89 0.17 -6.08 3.45
C LEU A 89 -0.88 -7.15 3.73
N PRO A 90 -1.35 -7.25 4.98
CA PRO A 90 -2.45 -8.15 5.28
C PRO A 90 -3.72 -7.71 4.53
N GLU A 91 -4.53 -8.69 4.17
CA GLU A 91 -5.90 -8.42 3.76
C GLU A 91 -6.80 -8.35 4.98
N VAL A 92 -7.72 -7.40 4.99
CA VAL A 92 -8.70 -7.22 6.07
C VAL A 92 -10.06 -7.70 5.60
N GLN A 93 -10.74 -8.47 6.44
CA GLN A 93 -12.11 -8.85 6.17
C GLN A 93 -13.02 -7.64 6.37
N THR A 94 -13.81 -7.30 5.35
CA THR A 94 -14.68 -6.09 5.41
C THR A 94 -15.66 -6.14 6.57
N ALA A 95 -16.15 -7.32 6.95
CA ALA A 95 -17.08 -7.50 8.07
C ALA A 95 -16.51 -7.05 9.42
N ASP A 96 -15.20 -7.19 9.62
CA ASP A 96 -14.51 -6.88 10.89
C ASP A 96 -14.20 -5.39 11.04
N LEU A 97 -14.34 -4.62 9.96
CA LEU A 97 -14.09 -3.18 9.96
C LEU A 97 -15.24 -2.42 10.65
N PRO A 98 -14.95 -1.29 11.31
CA PRO A 98 -15.98 -0.42 11.84
C PRO A 98 -16.97 0.01 10.76
N GLU A 99 -18.24 0.19 11.13
CA GLU A 99 -19.31 0.54 10.19
C GLU A 99 -18.99 1.76 9.32
N ALA A 100 -18.44 2.82 9.94
CA ALA A 100 -18.04 4.04 9.21
C ALA A 100 -16.98 3.76 8.12
N VAL A 101 -16.08 2.80 8.36
CA VAL A 101 -15.06 2.39 7.39
C VAL A 101 -15.71 1.54 6.30
N ARG A 102 -16.57 0.58 6.66
CA ARG A 102 -17.30 -0.22 5.67
C ARG A 102 -18.12 0.64 4.71
N ALA A 103 -18.79 1.67 5.22
CA ALA A 103 -19.54 2.62 4.40
C ALA A 103 -18.65 3.37 3.38
N SER A 104 -17.37 3.59 3.70
CA SER A 104 -16.41 4.22 2.77
C SER A 104 -15.95 3.28 1.65
N LEU A 105 -16.13 1.97 1.80
CA LEU A 105 -15.75 0.93 0.84
C LEU A 105 -16.87 0.62 -0.15
N TYR A 106 -17.66 1.63 -0.55
CA TYR A 106 -18.91 1.47 -1.29
C TYR A 106 -18.81 0.70 -2.63
N ASN A 107 -17.62 0.66 -3.24
CA ASN A 107 -17.35 -0.09 -4.48
C ASN A 107 -16.87 -1.54 -4.26
N LEU A 108 -16.63 -1.93 -3.01
CA LEU A 108 -16.11 -3.25 -2.65
C LEU A 108 -17.25 -4.06 -2.04
N GLY A 109 -17.50 -5.25 -2.57
CA GLY A 109 -18.58 -6.12 -2.11
C GLY A 109 -18.51 -6.38 -0.60
N LYS A 110 -19.66 -6.44 0.09
CA LYS A 110 -19.76 -6.50 1.56
C LYS A 110 -18.99 -7.65 2.24
N ALA A 111 -18.67 -8.72 1.50
CA ALA A 111 -17.99 -9.91 2.02
C ALA A 111 -16.54 -10.09 1.50
N SER A 112 -15.95 -9.05 0.88
CA SER A 112 -14.60 -9.16 0.32
C SER A 112 -13.51 -8.99 1.37
N ARG A 113 -12.39 -9.66 1.10
CA ARG A 113 -11.09 -9.31 1.65
C ARG A 113 -10.55 -8.12 0.88
N VAL A 114 -10.05 -7.13 1.61
CA VAL A 114 -9.57 -5.87 1.05
C VAL A 114 -8.13 -5.64 1.50
N PRO A 115 -7.20 -5.33 0.59
CA PRO A 115 -5.84 -4.96 0.97
C PRO A 115 -5.82 -3.79 1.97
N ALA A 116 -4.96 -3.88 2.97
CA ALA A 116 -4.89 -2.92 4.07
C ALA A 116 -4.69 -1.45 3.65
N ASP A 117 -3.89 -1.20 2.62
CA ASP A 117 -3.67 0.13 2.04
C ASP A 117 -4.92 0.68 1.34
N ARG A 118 -5.74 -0.18 0.73
CA ARG A 118 -7.02 0.21 0.15
C ARG A 118 -8.00 0.69 1.21
N VAL A 119 -8.00 0.07 2.39
CA VAL A 119 -8.83 0.54 3.53
C VAL A 119 -8.48 2.00 3.88
N VAL A 120 -7.18 2.32 3.98
CA VAL A 120 -6.72 3.69 4.22
C VAL A 120 -7.16 4.62 3.08
N PHE A 121 -6.91 4.23 1.83
CA PHE A 121 -7.26 5.03 0.66
C PHE A 121 -8.73 5.41 0.61
N TYR A 122 -9.64 4.44 0.79
CA TYR A 122 -11.07 4.70 0.75
C TYR A 122 -11.55 5.50 1.96
N ALA A 123 -11.03 5.21 3.16
CA ALA A 123 -11.36 5.98 4.35
C ALA A 123 -10.99 7.46 4.19
N PHE A 124 -9.82 7.78 3.62
CA PHE A 124 -9.40 9.17 3.39
C PHE A 124 -10.09 9.87 2.21
N ASN A 125 -10.43 9.15 1.13
CA ASN A 125 -11.06 9.76 -0.04
C ASN A 125 -12.59 9.91 0.08
N HIS A 126 -13.24 8.99 0.80
CA HIS A 126 -14.70 8.84 0.79
C HIS A 126 -15.31 8.65 2.19
N GLY A 127 -14.51 8.47 3.23
CA GLY A 127 -14.99 8.18 4.57
C GLY A 127 -15.50 9.40 5.33
N ALA A 128 -16.41 9.14 6.27
CA ALA A 128 -16.83 10.10 7.29
C ALA A 128 -15.70 10.32 8.33
N PRO A 129 -15.76 11.36 9.19
CA PRO A 129 -14.72 11.66 10.18
C PRO A 129 -14.30 10.48 11.07
N ARG A 130 -15.24 9.59 11.42
CA ARG A 130 -14.93 8.36 12.18
C ARG A 130 -14.04 7.39 11.39
N ALA A 131 -14.25 7.24 10.09
CA ALA A 131 -13.41 6.41 9.22
C ALA A 131 -12.01 7.02 9.07
N LEU A 132 -11.91 8.35 8.95
CA LEU A 132 -10.64 9.07 8.94
C LEU A 132 -9.84 8.84 10.22
N SER A 133 -10.49 9.00 11.38
CA SER A 133 -9.87 8.80 12.69
C SER A 133 -9.35 7.36 12.85
N TYR A 134 -10.15 6.37 12.45
CA TYR A 134 -9.73 4.98 12.42
C TYR A 134 -8.50 4.78 11.51
N ALA A 135 -8.56 5.23 10.26
CA ALA A 135 -7.50 5.05 9.30
C ALA A 135 -6.19 5.73 9.71
N ALA A 136 -6.26 6.90 10.33
CA ALA A 136 -5.09 7.63 10.85
C ALA A 136 -4.32 6.83 11.93
N GLY A 137 -5.01 5.94 12.65
CA GLY A 137 -4.45 5.05 13.67
C GLY A 137 -3.80 3.77 13.13
N LEU A 138 -3.95 3.46 11.84
CA LEU A 138 -3.45 2.22 11.24
C LEU A 138 -1.92 2.20 11.13
N PRO A 139 -1.31 1.00 10.93
CA PRO A 139 0.14 0.85 10.77
C PRO A 139 0.74 1.81 9.74
N TRP A 140 1.91 2.37 10.04
CA TRP A 140 2.57 3.36 9.19
C TRP A 140 2.80 2.84 7.76
N LEU A 141 3.07 1.54 7.62
CA LEU A 141 3.29 0.90 6.32
C LEU A 141 2.02 0.94 5.47
N TRP A 142 0.83 0.79 6.07
CA TRP A 142 -0.44 0.87 5.36
C TRP A 142 -0.65 2.29 4.82
N LEU A 143 -0.36 3.31 5.64
CA LEU A 143 -0.42 4.72 5.22
C LEU A 143 0.56 5.02 4.08
N SER A 144 1.81 4.59 4.24
CA SER A 144 2.88 4.83 3.25
C SER A 144 2.56 4.18 1.91
N ARG A 145 1.94 3.00 1.90
CA ARG A 145 1.50 2.32 0.67
C ARG A 145 0.27 2.98 0.07
N ALA A 146 -0.70 3.38 0.90
CA ALA A 146 -1.88 4.08 0.42
C ALA A 146 -1.52 5.40 -0.30
N ALA A 147 -0.53 6.14 0.19
CA ALA A 147 -0.05 7.37 -0.44
C ALA A 147 0.51 7.16 -1.87
N GLN A 148 0.95 5.95 -2.20
CA GLN A 148 1.47 5.60 -3.53
C GLN A 148 0.37 5.19 -4.51
N LEU A 149 -0.86 4.97 -4.03
CA LEU A 149 -1.97 4.58 -4.90
C LEU A 149 -2.40 5.75 -5.79
N PRO A 150 -2.80 5.50 -7.05
CA PRO A 150 -3.36 6.55 -7.91
C PRO A 150 -4.79 6.91 -7.51
N GLY A 151 -5.31 8.02 -8.05
CA GLY A 151 -6.73 8.39 -7.93
C GLY A 151 -7.08 9.19 -6.68
N TRP A 152 -6.09 9.72 -5.97
CA TRP A 152 -6.33 10.59 -4.82
C TRP A 152 -7.02 11.90 -5.19
N ARG A 153 -7.94 12.34 -4.34
CA ARG A 153 -8.38 13.74 -4.33
C ARG A 153 -7.29 14.59 -3.69
N PRO A 154 -6.96 15.78 -4.23
CA PRO A 154 -5.85 16.60 -3.71
C PRO A 154 -5.94 16.89 -2.20
N LYS A 155 -7.12 17.25 -1.70
CA LYS A 155 -7.34 17.51 -0.25
C LYS A 155 -7.19 16.26 0.61
N SER A 156 -7.64 15.11 0.14
CA SER A 156 -7.55 13.84 0.87
C SER A 156 -6.09 13.35 0.97
N LEU A 157 -5.31 13.49 -0.11
CA LEU A 157 -3.88 13.17 -0.07
C LEU A 157 -3.11 14.14 0.84
N ALA A 158 -3.42 15.44 0.76
CA ALA A 158 -2.81 16.43 1.66
C ALA A 158 -3.10 16.09 3.14
N LEU A 159 -4.32 15.65 3.46
CA LEU A 159 -4.68 15.21 4.81
C LEU A 159 -3.91 13.94 5.23
N LEU A 160 -3.80 12.94 4.36
CA LEU A 160 -2.97 11.75 4.63
C LEU A 160 -1.52 12.14 4.91
N ASN A 161 -0.94 13.01 4.07
CA ASN A 161 0.43 13.50 4.24
C ASN A 161 0.60 14.27 5.54
N ALA A 162 -0.39 15.07 5.95
CA ALA A 162 -0.37 15.78 7.24
C ALA A 162 -0.39 14.80 8.42
N VAL A 163 -1.22 13.74 8.37
CA VAL A 163 -1.24 12.67 9.38
C VAL A 163 0.10 11.94 9.42
N MET A 164 0.66 11.61 8.26
CA MET A 164 1.96 10.95 8.16
C MET A 164 3.07 11.84 8.76
N ALA A 165 3.09 13.13 8.44
CA ALA A 165 4.05 14.09 8.97
C ALA A 165 3.94 14.24 10.49
N TYR A 166 2.72 14.39 11.03
CA TYR A 166 2.48 14.43 12.48
C TYR A 166 3.01 13.19 13.20
N ARG A 167 2.97 12.03 12.53
CA ARG A 167 3.45 10.74 13.05
C ARG A 167 4.93 10.46 12.75
N GLY A 168 5.66 11.39 12.13
CA GLY A 168 7.06 11.20 11.75
C GLY A 168 7.27 10.17 10.62
N ILE A 169 6.25 9.92 9.81
CA ILE A 169 6.28 9.02 8.66
C ILE A 169 6.65 9.84 7.42
N SER A 170 7.95 10.05 7.21
CA SER A 170 8.52 10.66 5.99
C SER A 170 8.78 9.63 4.90
#